data_AF-A0A444XTU6-F1
#
_entry.id   AF-A0A444XTU6-F1
#
_cell.length_a   1.000
_cell.length_b   1.000
_cell.length_c   1.000
_cell.angle_alpha   90.00
_cell.angle_beta   90.00
_cell.angle_gamma   90.00
#
_symmetry.space_group_name_H-M   'P 1'
#
loop_
_entity.id
_entity.type
_entity.pdbx_description
1 polymer ?
#
loop_
_entity_poly.entity_id
_entity_poly.type
_entity_poly.pdbx_seq_one_letter_code
_entity_poly.pdbx_strand_id
1 'polypeptide(L)'
;MASSMKIVFGLLTFVTIGMIIGALSQLAFIRKLEDSYGTQGIPFRRLRGFDTDSHLQLPRGLPHWGNDKEAEILRLGYVKPEVLSWSPRIILLHNFLSMEECDYLRGVALPRLHISTVVDTKTGKGIKSDVRTSSGMFLSPEERKYPMVHAIEKRISIYSQIPIENGELIQILR
;
A
#
# COMPACT_ATOMS: atom_id res chain seq x y z
N MET A 1 39.77 40.75 -31.82
CA MET A 1 39.22 40.01 -30.65
C MET A 1 37.72 40.26 -30.43
N ALA A 2 37.21 41.50 -30.57
CA ALA A 2 35.79 41.82 -30.30
C ALA A 2 34.74 41.14 -31.22
N SER A 3 35.07 40.83 -32.48
CA SER A 3 34.12 40.21 -33.43
C SER A 3 33.87 38.72 -33.14
N SER A 4 34.93 37.98 -32.77
CA SER A 4 34.85 36.56 -32.42
C SER A 4 34.02 36.33 -31.15
N MET A 5 34.13 37.22 -30.15
CA MET A 5 33.34 37.13 -28.92
C MET A 5 31.84 37.27 -29.18
N LYS A 6 31.41 38.12 -30.12
CA LYS A 6 29.99 38.29 -30.48
C LYS A 6 29.38 37.02 -31.08
N ILE A 7 30.15 36.28 -31.89
CA ILE A 7 29.71 35.01 -32.49
C ILE A 7 29.55 33.94 -31.40
N VAL A 8 30.48 33.87 -30.45
CA VAL A 8 30.41 32.93 -29.33
C VAL A 8 29.21 33.22 -28.43
N PHE A 9 28.95 34.49 -28.10
CA PHE A 9 27.75 34.86 -27.35
C PHE A 9 26.46 34.54 -28.13
N GLY A 10 26.43 34.78 -29.44
CA GLY A 10 25.31 34.38 -30.30
C GLY A 10 25.04 32.88 -30.25
N LEU A 11 26.09 32.05 -30.39
CA LEU A 11 25.97 30.60 -30.33
C LEU A 11 25.49 30.11 -28.95
N LEU A 12 26.03 30.68 -27.87
CA LEU A 12 25.64 30.33 -26.50
C LEU A 12 24.17 30.69 -26.24
N THR A 13 23.71 31.86 -26.67
CA THR A 13 22.30 32.24 -26.57
C THR A 13 21.38 31.32 -27.38
N PHE A 14 21.80 30.90 -28.57
CA PHE A 14 21.04 29.95 -29.38
C PHE A 14 20.90 28.58 -28.71
N VAL A 15 21.98 28.05 -28.14
CA VAL A 15 21.97 26.76 -27.43
C VAL A 15 21.10 26.83 -26.17
N THR A 16 21.22 27.89 -25.38
CA THR A 16 20.40 28.06 -24.16
C THR A 16 18.91 28.19 -24.46
N ILE A 17 18.54 28.97 -25.50
CA ILE A 17 17.16 29.07 -25.96
C ILE A 17 16.64 27.70 -26.44
N GLY A 18 17.45 26.96 -27.20
CA GLY A 18 17.10 25.60 -27.64
C GLY A 18 16.84 24.64 -26.48
N MET A 19 17.67 24.66 -25.43
CA MET A 19 17.46 23.83 -24.24
C MET A 19 16.19 24.22 -23.47
N ILE A 20 15.90 25.51 -23.33
CA ILE A 20 14.69 26.00 -22.66
C ILE A 20 13.44 25.57 -23.45
N ILE A 21 13.43 25.74 -24.77
CA ILE A 21 12.31 25.31 -25.62
C ILE A 21 12.13 23.79 -25.56
N GLY A 22 13.23 23.03 -25.60
CA GLY A 22 13.20 21.58 -25.46
C GLY A 22 12.58 21.13 -24.13
N ALA A 23 13.01 21.73 -23.03
CA ALA A 23 12.47 21.45 -21.70
C ALA A 23 10.98 21.81 -21.58
N LEU A 24 10.56 22.95 -22.14
CA LEU A 24 9.15 23.35 -22.17
C LEU A 24 8.30 22.41 -23.04
N SER A 25 8.83 21.95 -24.17
CA SER A 25 8.14 20.97 -25.03
C SER A 25 8.03 19.60 -24.37
N GLN A 26 9.07 19.15 -23.66
CA GLN A 26 9.03 17.92 -22.87
C GLN A 26 8.02 18.05 -21.72
N LEU A 27 8.00 19.19 -21.02
CA LEU A 27 7.02 19.46 -19.96
C LEU A 27 5.59 19.51 -20.52
N ALA A 28 5.38 20.13 -21.67
CA ALA A 28 4.09 20.16 -22.35
C ALA A 28 3.65 18.77 -22.83
N PHE A 29 4.59 17.93 -23.28
CA PHE A 29 4.31 16.55 -23.64
C PHE A 29 3.93 15.70 -22.42
N ILE A 30 4.64 15.87 -21.31
CA ILE A 30 4.30 15.21 -20.02
C ILE A 30 2.92 15.67 -19.54
N ARG A 31 2.63 16.97 -19.57
CA ARG A 31 1.30 17.51 -19.24
C ARG A 31 0.22 17.02 -20.19
N LYS A 32 0.50 16.92 -21.49
CA LYS A 32 -0.44 16.37 -22.47
C LYS A 32 -0.68 14.88 -22.23
N LEU A 33 0.34 14.11 -21.85
CA LEU A 33 0.16 12.74 -21.41
C LEU A 33 -0.71 12.70 -20.16
N GLU A 34 -0.42 13.52 -19.14
CA GLU A 34 -1.21 13.66 -17.92
C GLU A 34 -2.68 14.02 -18.21
N ASP A 35 -2.94 14.99 -19.10
CA ASP A 35 -4.29 15.38 -19.54
C ASP A 35 -4.96 14.30 -20.40
N SER A 36 -4.22 13.61 -21.26
CA SER A 36 -4.75 12.48 -22.05
C SER A 36 -5.11 11.28 -21.17
N TYR A 37 -4.43 11.13 -20.02
CA TYR A 37 -4.80 10.21 -18.95
C TYR A 37 -5.83 10.79 -17.97
N GLY A 38 -5.99 12.12 -17.91
CA GLY A 38 -6.71 12.84 -16.86
C GLY A 38 -8.04 13.49 -17.25
N THR A 39 -8.51 13.33 -18.48
CA THR A 39 -9.76 13.98 -18.91
C THR A 39 -11.00 13.16 -18.52
N GLN A 40 -11.37 13.18 -17.23
CA GLN A 40 -12.75 13.25 -16.74
C GLN A 40 -12.80 13.88 -15.34
N GLY A 41 -12.59 15.20 -15.25
CA GLY A 41 -12.75 15.98 -14.02
C GLY A 41 -13.71 17.15 -14.23
N ILE A 42 -14.94 17.04 -13.72
CA ILE A 42 -15.93 18.14 -13.66
C ILE A 42 -15.55 19.09 -12.51
N PRO A 43 -15.70 20.42 -12.66
CA PRO A 43 -15.14 21.39 -11.72
C PRO A 43 -15.89 21.44 -10.38
N PHE A 44 -15.10 21.66 -9.34
CA PHE A 44 -15.48 21.73 -7.94
C PHE A 44 -16.37 22.96 -7.65
N ARG A 45 -17.70 22.80 -7.67
CA ARG A 45 -18.61 23.80 -7.05
C ARG A 45 -19.91 23.17 -6.56
N ARG A 46 -20.07 23.21 -5.23
CA ARG A 46 -21.32 23.45 -4.48
C ARG A 46 -22.22 22.23 -4.16
N LEU A 47 -22.08 21.79 -2.90
CA LEU A 47 -23.13 21.51 -1.89
C LEU A 47 -24.27 20.48 -2.13
N ARG A 48 -24.38 19.61 -1.11
CA ARG A 48 -25.60 19.32 -0.31
C ARG A 48 -26.64 18.39 -0.95
N GLY A 49 -26.67 17.16 -0.43
CA GLY A 49 -27.76 16.21 -0.61
C GLY A 49 -27.39 14.89 0.05
N PHE A 50 -27.87 14.69 1.27
CA PHE A 50 -27.99 13.37 1.89
C PHE A 50 -28.92 12.54 1.00
N ASP A 51 -28.50 11.33 0.61
CA ASP A 51 -29.47 10.27 0.38
C ASP A 51 -28.88 8.93 0.78
N THR A 52 -29.61 8.27 1.65
CA THR A 52 -29.39 6.93 2.21
C THR A 52 -29.87 5.88 1.19
N ASP A 53 -29.25 4.71 1.23
CA ASP A 53 -29.57 3.49 0.47
C ASP A 53 -29.18 3.45 -1.01
N SER A 54 -27.99 2.90 -1.29
CA SER A 54 -27.80 1.71 -2.16
C SER A 54 -26.30 1.43 -2.43
N HIS A 55 -25.84 0.26 -1.96
CA HIS A 55 -24.60 -0.44 -2.35
C HIS A 55 -23.29 0.37 -2.50
N LEU A 56 -22.51 0.45 -1.41
CA LEU A 56 -21.02 0.50 -1.37
C LEU A 56 -20.30 1.08 -2.61
N GLN A 57 -20.56 2.34 -2.99
CA GLN A 57 -19.65 3.09 -3.85
C GLN A 57 -18.63 3.81 -2.97
N LEU A 58 -17.53 3.10 -2.70
CA LEU A 58 -16.38 3.62 -1.96
C LEU A 58 -15.71 4.80 -2.71
N PRO A 59 -14.99 5.70 -2.02
CA PRO A 59 -14.50 6.95 -2.59
C PRO A 59 -13.68 6.71 -3.86
N ARG A 60 -14.17 7.26 -4.97
CA ARG A 60 -13.56 7.20 -6.31
C ARG A 60 -12.19 7.88 -6.31
N GLY A 61 -11.17 7.08 -6.06
CA GLY A 61 -9.76 7.47 -6.12
C GLY A 61 -8.82 6.34 -6.54
N LEU A 62 -9.34 5.24 -7.11
CA LEU A 62 -8.50 4.19 -7.67
C LEU A 62 -8.20 4.45 -9.16
N PRO A 63 -6.95 4.26 -9.62
CA PRO A 63 -6.68 4.12 -11.04
C PRO A 63 -7.48 2.92 -11.57
N HIS A 64 -7.95 3.03 -12.80
CA HIS A 64 -8.80 2.06 -13.48
C HIS A 64 -8.07 0.72 -13.67
N TRP A 65 -8.01 -0.08 -12.61
CA TRP A 65 -7.61 -1.49 -12.63
C TRP A 65 -8.83 -2.38 -12.92
N GLY A 66 -9.76 -1.90 -13.75
CA GLY A 66 -11.06 -2.57 -13.98
C GLY A 66 -10.94 -3.98 -14.56
N ASN A 67 -9.75 -4.38 -15.03
CA ASN A 67 -9.49 -5.69 -15.61
C ASN A 67 -8.42 -6.50 -14.86
N ASP A 68 -7.81 -5.97 -13.79
CA ASP A 68 -6.81 -6.69 -13.01
C ASP A 68 -7.45 -7.37 -11.80
N LYS A 69 -7.87 -8.63 -12.01
CA LYS A 69 -8.49 -9.46 -10.97
C LYS A 69 -7.56 -9.71 -9.79
N GLU A 70 -6.25 -9.83 -10.02
CA GLU A 70 -5.30 -10.04 -8.93
C GLU A 70 -5.25 -8.81 -8.03
N ALA A 71 -5.18 -7.63 -8.64
CA ALA A 71 -5.07 -6.39 -7.91
C ALA A 71 -6.35 -6.04 -7.12
N GLU A 72 -7.51 -6.46 -7.62
CA GLU A 72 -8.78 -6.43 -6.89
C GLU A 72 -8.77 -7.38 -5.68
N ILE A 73 -8.39 -8.65 -5.87
CA ILE A 73 -8.26 -9.65 -4.78
C ILE A 73 -7.28 -9.16 -3.71
N LEU A 74 -6.17 -8.55 -4.14
CA LEU A 74 -5.12 -8.05 -3.27
C LEU A 74 -5.41 -6.65 -2.72
N ARG A 75 -6.52 -6.04 -3.10
CA ARG A 75 -7.00 -4.75 -2.57
C ARG A 75 -5.98 -3.60 -2.67
N LEU A 76 -5.03 -3.61 -3.61
CA LEU A 76 -3.88 -2.68 -3.54
C LEU A 76 -4.25 -1.19 -3.76
N GLY A 77 -5.42 -0.91 -4.35
CA GLY A 77 -5.93 0.47 -4.44
C GLY A 77 -6.82 0.90 -3.27
N TYR A 78 -7.15 0.00 -2.35
CA TYR A 78 -7.99 0.30 -1.18
C TYR A 78 -7.17 0.62 0.07
N VAL A 79 -5.95 0.06 0.17
CA VAL A 79 -5.07 0.29 1.32
C VAL A 79 -4.37 1.64 1.16
N LYS A 80 -4.55 2.52 2.14
CA LYS A 80 -3.92 3.85 2.16
C LYS A 80 -2.74 3.87 3.13
N PRO A 81 -1.49 4.04 2.65
CA PRO A 81 -0.34 4.21 3.52
C PRO A 81 -0.27 5.62 4.14
N GLU A 82 0.17 5.68 5.40
CA GLU A 82 0.46 6.92 6.13
C GLU A 82 1.78 6.75 6.89
N VAL A 83 2.74 7.65 6.68
CA VAL A 83 4.01 7.62 7.40
C VAL A 83 3.81 8.28 8.77
N LEU A 84 3.98 7.51 9.85
CA LEU A 84 3.87 8.00 11.23
C LEU A 84 5.21 8.47 11.80
N SER A 85 6.31 7.84 11.39
CA SER A 85 7.66 8.17 11.86
C SER A 85 8.70 7.74 10.84
N TRP A 86 9.80 8.48 10.75
CA TRP A 86 10.96 8.14 9.92
C TRP A 86 12.07 7.43 10.68
N SER A 87 12.17 7.64 11.99
CA SER A 87 13.18 7.01 12.86
C SER A 87 12.58 6.69 14.25
N PRO A 88 12.16 5.44 14.50
CA PRO A 88 12.12 4.31 13.56
C PRO A 88 11.14 4.56 12.41
N ARG A 89 11.33 3.88 11.27
CA ARG A 89 10.38 3.96 10.14
C ARG A 89 9.10 3.23 10.49
N ILE A 90 7.99 3.97 10.60
CA ILE A 90 6.66 3.44 10.93
C ILE A 90 5.68 3.93 9.88
N ILE A 91 4.99 2.98 9.23
CA ILE A 91 3.97 3.24 8.22
C ILE A 91 2.68 2.55 8.67
N LEU A 92 1.60 3.31 8.78
CA LEU A 92 0.25 2.81 9.02
C LEU A 92 -0.42 2.51 7.68
N LEU A 93 -0.89 1.28 7.51
CA LEU A 93 -1.64 0.84 6.33
C LEU A 93 -3.13 0.79 6.68
N HIS A 94 -3.86 1.84 6.31
CA HIS A 94 -5.30 1.93 6.60
C HIS A 94 -6.11 0.93 5.78
N ASN A 95 -7.13 0.34 6.41
CA ASN A 95 -8.05 -0.62 5.79
C ASN A 95 -7.35 -1.80 5.11
N PHE A 96 -6.20 -2.22 5.66
CA PHE A 96 -5.37 -3.29 5.12
C PHE A 96 -6.13 -4.60 4.99
N LEU A 97 -6.88 -4.98 6.04
CA LEU A 97 -7.81 -6.10 6.03
C LEU A 97 -9.24 -5.59 5.81
N SER A 98 -10.04 -6.34 5.08
CA SER A 98 -11.49 -6.16 5.05
C SER A 98 -12.14 -6.67 6.34
N MET A 99 -13.40 -6.30 6.57
CA MET A 99 -14.15 -6.81 7.73
C MET A 99 -14.33 -8.33 7.65
N GLU A 100 -14.57 -8.84 6.44
CA GLU A 100 -14.73 -10.27 6.15
C GLU A 100 -13.43 -11.05 6.40
N GLU A 101 -12.29 -10.49 6.00
CA GLU A 101 -10.96 -11.08 6.28
C GLU A 101 -10.70 -11.13 7.79
N CYS A 102 -11.04 -10.07 8.52
CA CYS A 102 -10.95 -10.04 9.99
C CYS A 102 -11.85 -11.09 10.65
N ASP A 103 -13.09 -11.22 10.20
CA ASP A 103 -14.06 -12.20 10.72
C ASP A 103 -13.59 -13.64 10.47
N TYR A 104 -13.06 -13.89 9.27
CA TYR A 104 -12.49 -15.18 8.90
C TYR A 104 -11.32 -15.57 9.80
N LEU A 105 -10.32 -14.70 9.97
CA LEU A 105 -9.16 -14.98 10.83
C LEU A 105 -9.59 -15.22 12.27
N ARG A 106 -10.57 -14.45 12.79
CA ARG A 106 -11.13 -14.68 14.13
C ARG A 106 -11.80 -16.04 14.23
N GLY A 107 -12.62 -16.42 13.25
CA GLY A 107 -13.30 -17.72 13.23
C GLY A 107 -12.33 -18.90 13.25
N VAL A 108 -11.23 -18.80 12.50
CA VAL A 108 -10.17 -19.82 12.45
C VAL A 108 -9.36 -19.90 13.75
N ALA A 109 -9.15 -18.76 14.43
CA ALA A 109 -8.34 -18.67 15.64
C ALA A 109 -9.09 -19.08 16.91
N LEU A 110 -10.34 -18.64 17.08
CA LEU A 110 -11.13 -18.79 18.31
C LEU A 110 -11.08 -20.17 18.96
N PRO A 111 -11.25 -21.30 18.24
CA PRO A 111 -11.24 -22.63 18.86
C PRO A 111 -9.85 -23.11 19.32
N ARG A 112 -8.76 -22.46 18.87
CA ARG A 112 -7.36 -22.89 19.10
C ARG A 112 -6.53 -21.90 19.89
N LEU A 113 -7.12 -20.80 20.36
CA LEU A 113 -6.42 -19.83 21.19
C LEU A 113 -6.05 -20.44 22.54
N HIS A 114 -4.76 -20.54 22.81
CA HIS A 114 -4.23 -20.98 24.09
C HIS A 114 -3.49 -19.85 24.80
N ILE A 115 -3.42 -19.90 26.13
CA ILE A 115 -2.64 -18.93 26.90
C ILE A 115 -1.20 -18.97 26.40
N SER A 116 -0.67 -17.80 26.07
CA SER A 116 0.68 -17.71 25.55
C SER A 116 1.69 -18.08 26.63
N THR A 117 2.62 -18.96 26.29
CA THR A 117 3.71 -19.36 27.18
C THR A 117 4.97 -18.56 26.88
N VAL A 118 5.87 -18.47 27.86
CA VAL A 118 7.22 -17.93 27.74
C VAL A 118 8.21 -19.06 27.95
N VAL A 119 9.36 -19.02 27.27
CA VAL A 119 10.39 -20.04 27.45
C VAL A 119 11.13 -19.77 28.76
N ASP A 120 11.13 -20.75 29.65
CA ASP A 120 11.92 -20.72 30.88
C ASP A 120 13.42 -20.82 30.54
N THR A 121 14.17 -19.80 30.97
CA THR A 121 15.63 -19.71 30.78
C THR A 121 16.43 -20.88 31.35
N LYS A 122 15.93 -21.58 32.36
CA LYS A 122 16.62 -22.71 33.02
C LYS A 122 16.28 -24.05 32.40
N THR A 123 15.03 -24.23 31.98
CA THR A 123 14.52 -25.54 31.51
C THR A 123 14.28 -25.60 30.01
N GLY A 124 14.27 -24.46 29.31
CA GLY A 124 13.94 -24.35 27.89
C GLY A 124 12.47 -24.67 27.56
N LYS A 125 11.62 -24.86 28.56
CA LYS A 125 10.21 -25.24 28.39
C LYS A 125 9.29 -24.02 28.42
N GLY A 126 8.17 -24.09 27.70
CA GLY A 126 7.13 -23.07 27.76
C GLY A 126 6.41 -23.10 29.12
N ILE A 127 6.64 -22.08 29.94
CA ILE A 127 5.91 -21.84 31.20
C ILE A 127 4.86 -20.75 31.00
N LYS A 128 3.77 -20.80 31.75
CA LYS A 128 2.81 -19.68 31.77
C LYS A 128 3.48 -18.48 32.42
N SER A 129 3.36 -17.31 31.78
CA SER A 129 3.84 -16.06 32.36
C SER A 129 2.68 -15.34 33.03
N ASP A 130 2.86 -14.90 34.28
CA ASP A 130 1.88 -14.05 34.96
C ASP A 130 1.81 -12.63 34.34
N VAL A 131 2.79 -12.26 33.51
CA VAL A 131 2.87 -10.95 32.84
C VAL A 131 2.19 -10.99 31.46
N ARG A 132 2.13 -12.15 30.79
CA ARG A 132 1.51 -12.29 29.46
C ARG A 132 0.08 -12.82 29.59
N THR A 133 -0.88 -11.90 29.64
CA THR A 133 -2.33 -12.23 29.71
C THR A 133 -2.94 -12.59 28.35
N SER A 134 -2.21 -12.42 27.25
CA SER A 134 -2.71 -12.67 25.90
C SER A 134 -2.83 -14.17 25.58
N SER A 135 -3.88 -14.58 24.90
CA SER A 135 -3.94 -15.88 24.23
C SER A 135 -3.46 -15.77 22.79
N GLY A 136 -2.90 -16.84 22.24
CA GLY A 136 -2.30 -16.81 20.92
C GLY A 136 -2.30 -18.16 20.23
N MET A 137 -2.25 -18.11 18.91
CA MET A 137 -2.09 -19.28 18.06
C MET A 137 -1.43 -18.88 16.74
N PHE A 138 -0.80 -19.84 16.06
CA PHE A 138 -0.25 -19.68 14.72
C PHE A 138 -1.11 -20.46 13.72
N LEU A 139 -1.38 -19.88 12.56
CA LEU A 139 -1.95 -20.62 11.44
C LEU A 139 -0.98 -21.72 11.01
N SER A 140 -1.50 -22.88 10.61
CA SER A 140 -0.68 -23.99 10.14
C SER A 140 -0.17 -23.79 8.70
N PRO A 141 0.87 -24.51 8.27
CA PRO A 141 1.33 -24.49 6.88
C PRO A 141 0.25 -24.90 5.85
N GLU A 142 -0.73 -25.70 6.26
CA GLU A 142 -1.88 -26.06 5.42
C GLU A 142 -2.87 -24.90 5.30
N GLU A 143 -3.14 -24.19 6.41
CA GLU A 143 -4.03 -23.03 6.44
C GLU A 143 -3.46 -21.85 5.66
N ARG A 144 -2.13 -21.73 5.59
CA ARG A 144 -1.41 -20.79 4.72
C ARG A 144 -1.83 -20.88 3.24
N LYS A 145 -2.24 -22.07 2.79
CA LYS A 145 -2.68 -22.32 1.42
C LYS A 145 -4.14 -21.93 1.17
N TYR A 146 -4.89 -21.59 2.21
CA TYR A 146 -6.28 -21.17 2.03
C TYR A 146 -6.33 -19.85 1.24
N PRO A 147 -7.25 -19.71 0.27
CA PRO A 147 -7.22 -18.58 -0.67
C PRO A 147 -7.17 -17.21 0.01
N MET A 148 -7.91 -17.05 1.11
CA MET A 148 -7.97 -15.79 1.86
C MET A 148 -6.68 -15.51 2.63
N VAL A 149 -6.11 -16.51 3.29
CA VAL A 149 -4.82 -16.38 4.00
C VAL A 149 -3.71 -16.08 3.01
N HIS A 150 -3.67 -16.80 1.90
CA HIS A 150 -2.69 -16.60 0.84
C HIS A 150 -2.79 -15.20 0.21
N ALA A 151 -4.01 -14.70 -0.04
CA ALA A 151 -4.22 -13.35 -0.54
C ALA A 151 -3.72 -12.28 0.45
N ILE A 152 -3.94 -12.47 1.75
CA ILE A 152 -3.43 -11.57 2.80
C ILE A 152 -1.90 -11.59 2.82
N GLU A 153 -1.26 -12.76 2.81
CA GLU A 153 0.21 -12.85 2.80
C GLU A 153 0.83 -12.26 1.53
N LYS A 154 0.21 -12.48 0.37
CA LYS A 154 0.63 -11.88 -0.89
C LYS A 154 0.45 -10.36 -0.89
N ARG A 155 -0.58 -9.84 -0.21
CA ARG A 155 -0.72 -8.40 0.02
C ARG A 155 0.38 -7.87 0.95
N ILE A 156 0.71 -8.60 2.02
CA ILE A 156 1.81 -8.26 2.94
C ILE A 156 3.14 -8.18 2.18
N SER A 157 3.42 -9.16 1.30
CA SER A 157 4.67 -9.18 0.52
C SER A 157 4.80 -7.94 -0.39
N ILE A 158 3.71 -7.50 -1.00
CA ILE A 158 3.68 -6.30 -1.85
C ILE A 158 3.97 -5.03 -1.04
N TYR A 159 3.29 -4.83 0.09
CA TYR A 159 3.48 -3.61 0.89
C TYR A 159 4.82 -3.59 1.65
N SER A 160 5.32 -4.75 2.06
CA SER A 160 6.63 -4.87 2.73
C SER A 160 7.81 -4.88 1.76
N GLN A 161 7.57 -5.15 0.47
CA GLN A 161 8.59 -5.39 -0.56
C GLN A 161 9.53 -6.56 -0.20
N ILE A 162 8.98 -7.56 0.50
CA ILE A 162 9.70 -8.77 0.93
C ILE A 162 8.98 -9.99 0.33
N PRO A 163 9.69 -10.95 -0.28
CA PRO A 163 9.07 -12.15 -0.82
C PRO A 163 8.27 -12.94 0.22
N ILE A 164 7.19 -13.60 -0.22
CA ILE A 164 6.24 -14.28 0.66
C ILE A 164 6.90 -15.43 1.44
N GLU A 165 7.88 -16.10 0.83
CA GLU A 165 8.65 -17.20 1.40
C GLU A 165 9.48 -16.79 2.63
N ASN A 166 9.78 -15.50 2.80
CA ASN A 166 10.50 -14.98 3.96
C ASN A 166 9.56 -14.70 5.15
N GLY A 167 8.24 -14.75 4.93
CA GLY A 167 7.24 -14.56 5.98
C GLY A 167 7.08 -15.80 6.84
N GLU A 168 7.13 -15.59 8.16
CA GLU A 168 6.67 -16.57 9.16
C GLU A 168 5.16 -16.80 9.06
N LEU A 169 4.67 -17.85 9.73
CA LEU A 169 3.24 -18.13 9.81
C LEU A 169 2.51 -17.01 10.56
N ILE A 170 1.32 -16.64 10.07
CA ILE A 170 0.48 -15.62 10.73
C ILE A 170 0.17 -16.05 12.16
N GLN A 171 0.52 -15.18 13.11
CA GLN A 171 0.15 -15.30 14.51
C GLN A 171 -1.08 -14.47 14.81
N ILE A 172 -2.08 -15.07 15.45
CA ILE A 172 -3.28 -14.39 15.90
C ILE A 172 -3.28 -14.35 17.43
N LEU A 173 -3.46 -13.16 18.00
CA LEU A 173 -3.46 -12.91 19.44
C LEU A 173 -4.79 -12.29 19.90
N ARG A 174 -5.16 -12.54 21.15
CA ARG A 174 -6.28 -11.91 21.86
C ARG A 174 -5.85 -11.42 23.23
#